data_AF-A0A3D3T783-F1
#
_entry.id   AF-A0A3D3T783-F1
#
_cell.length_a   1.000
_cell.length_b   1.000
_cell.length_c   1.000
_cell.angle_alpha   90.00
_cell.angle_beta   90.00
_cell.angle_gamma   90.00
#
_symmetry.space_group_name_H-M   'P 1'
#
loop_
_entity.id
_entity.type
_entity.pdbx_description
1 polymer ?
#
loop_
_entity_poly.entity_id
_entity_poly.type
_entity_poly.pdbx_seq_one_letter_code
_entity_poly.pdbx_strand_id
1 'polypeptide(L)'
;MGIGVLMALAAFGGERRLWRGVVCLFAASAGLAGLVMAAEQLGGTTLTMAQGVFYSPLDLRLLLVLFVLCYFIMSLLFRRTGQRGSREMVRLELLFNGHSVVMTALVDSGHSLTDPVSNRPVVVAEGAYLAPYLPPGVPVDEPTQAVRRCQEAGVRGARLIPYRAVGVACGLMLALPAQKVRMDGRDMGGLLVALSPTPVDDSGSYQALIGGI
;
A
#
# COMPACT_ATOMS: atom_id res chain seq x y z
N MET A 1 2.61 -34.17 0.91
CA MET A 1 2.29 -32.95 1.69
C MET A 1 3.53 -32.16 2.12
N GLY A 2 4.61 -32.79 2.64
CA GLY A 2 5.79 -32.04 3.14
C GLY A 2 6.63 -31.29 2.09
N ILE A 3 6.71 -31.79 0.85
CA ILE A 3 7.56 -31.18 -0.20
C ILE A 3 6.96 -29.87 -0.72
N GLY A 4 5.63 -29.78 -0.83
CA GLY A 4 4.96 -28.54 -1.26
C GLY A 4 5.09 -27.40 -0.26
N VAL A 5 5.08 -27.74 1.04
CA VAL A 5 5.29 -26.76 2.13
C VAL A 5 6.74 -26.28 2.13
N LEU A 6 7.72 -27.16 1.92
CA LEU A 6 9.14 -26.81 1.81
C LEU A 6 9.45 -25.94 0.59
N MET A 7 8.88 -26.25 -0.58
CA MET A 7 9.06 -25.40 -1.77
C MET A 7 8.41 -24.02 -1.60
N ALA A 8 7.22 -23.96 -1.00
CA ALA A 8 6.54 -22.69 -0.73
C ALA A 8 7.31 -21.81 0.28
N LEU A 9 7.90 -22.42 1.32
CA LEU A 9 8.72 -21.71 2.31
C LEU A 9 10.06 -21.25 1.73
N ALA A 10 10.72 -22.09 0.92
CA ALA A 10 12.02 -21.79 0.34
C ALA A 10 11.95 -20.71 -0.76
N ALA A 11 10.87 -20.68 -1.54
CA ALA A 11 10.72 -19.71 -2.62
C ALA A 11 10.14 -18.35 -2.17
N PHE A 12 9.43 -18.27 -1.03
CA PHE A 12 8.57 -17.11 -0.73
C PHE A 12 8.55 -16.63 0.75
N GLY A 13 9.57 -16.97 1.55
CA GLY A 13 9.61 -16.81 3.01
C GLY A 13 9.68 -15.40 3.64
N GLY A 14 9.20 -14.32 3.00
CA GLY A 14 9.47 -12.94 3.48
C GLY A 14 8.28 -11.99 3.70
N GLU A 15 7.15 -12.13 3.00
CA GLU A 15 6.18 -11.02 2.87
C GLU A 15 4.78 -11.32 3.42
N ARG A 16 4.27 -10.44 4.30
CA ARG A 16 2.95 -10.57 4.97
C ARG A 16 1.75 -10.64 4.01
N ARG A 17 1.90 -10.19 2.76
CA ARG A 17 0.86 -10.32 1.71
C ARG A 17 0.78 -11.73 1.10
N LEU A 18 1.76 -12.59 1.32
CA LEU A 18 1.88 -13.90 0.64
C LEU A 18 1.07 -15.02 1.31
N TRP A 19 0.89 -14.97 2.64
CA TRP A 19 0.00 -15.90 3.35
C TRP A 19 -1.45 -15.83 2.82
N ARG A 20 -1.90 -14.63 2.41
CA ARG A 20 -3.20 -14.48 1.74
C ARG A 20 -3.24 -15.23 0.41
N GLY A 21 -2.17 -15.16 -0.39
CA GLY A 21 -2.05 -15.89 -1.65
C GLY A 21 -2.09 -17.41 -1.44
N VAL A 22 -1.34 -17.93 -0.46
CA VAL A 22 -1.33 -19.37 -0.12
C VAL A 22 -2.70 -19.84 0.37
N VAL A 23 -3.33 -19.11 1.29
CA VAL A 23 -4.68 -19.44 1.79
C VAL A 23 -5.70 -19.43 0.66
N CYS A 24 -5.65 -18.45 -0.24
CA CYS A 24 -6.56 -18.39 -1.39
C CYS A 24 -6.31 -19.52 -2.39
N LEU A 25 -5.06 -19.92 -2.63
CA LEU A 25 -4.74 -21.06 -3.49
C LEU A 25 -5.32 -22.35 -2.89
N PHE A 26 -5.10 -22.59 -1.60
CA PHE A 26 -5.66 -23.76 -0.90
C PHE A 26 -7.19 -23.74 -0.87
N ALA A 27 -7.81 -22.58 -0.64
CA ALA A 27 -9.27 -22.43 -0.66
C ALA A 27 -9.85 -22.67 -2.05
N ALA A 28 -9.18 -22.20 -3.11
CA ALA A 28 -9.59 -22.46 -4.49
C ALA A 28 -9.45 -23.94 -4.85
N SER A 29 -8.34 -24.60 -4.47
CA SER A 29 -8.16 -26.04 -4.66
C SER A 29 -9.19 -26.87 -3.90
N ALA A 30 -9.47 -26.51 -2.64
CA ALA A 30 -10.48 -27.18 -1.81
C ALA A 30 -11.90 -26.97 -2.36
N GLY A 31 -12.22 -25.75 -2.82
CA GLY A 31 -13.50 -25.44 -3.46
C GLY A 31 -13.71 -26.22 -4.75
N LEU A 32 -12.68 -26.32 -5.59
CA LEU A 32 -12.74 -27.10 -6.82
C LEU A 32 -12.91 -28.60 -6.51
N ALA A 33 -12.16 -29.14 -5.55
CA ALA A 33 -12.30 -30.53 -5.11
C ALA A 33 -13.71 -30.81 -4.56
N GLY A 34 -14.25 -29.92 -3.72
CA GLY A 34 -15.59 -30.05 -3.17
C GLY A 34 -16.69 -29.98 -4.22
N LEU A 35 -16.54 -29.11 -5.23
CA LEU A 35 -17.48 -29.00 -6.33
C LEU A 35 -17.48 -30.25 -7.24
N VAL A 36 -16.30 -30.84 -7.49
CA VAL A 36 -16.19 -32.12 -8.21
C VAL A 36 -16.90 -33.23 -7.40
N MET A 37 -16.64 -33.32 -6.10
CA MET A 37 -17.30 -34.32 -5.24
C MET A 37 -18.82 -34.13 -5.16
N ALA A 38 -19.31 -32.89 -5.11
CA ALA A 38 -20.74 -32.61 -5.10
C ALA A 38 -21.41 -32.97 -6.43
N ALA A 39 -20.77 -32.66 -7.56
CA ALA A 39 -21.26 -33.02 -8.89
C ALA A 39 -21.37 -34.55 -9.08
N GLU A 40 -20.37 -35.29 -8.60
CA GLU A 40 -20.39 -36.77 -8.58
C GLU A 40 -21.56 -37.30 -7.75
N GLN A 41 -21.83 -36.72 -6.58
CA GLN A 41 -22.88 -37.18 -5.68
C GLN A 41 -24.30 -36.86 -6.20
N LEU A 42 -24.48 -35.73 -6.89
CA LEU A 42 -25.73 -35.33 -7.54
C LEU A 42 -25.97 -36.06 -8.87
N GLY A 43 -24.92 -36.49 -9.57
CA GLY A 43 -25.00 -37.20 -10.85
C GLY A 43 -25.48 -38.65 -10.74
N GLY A 44 -25.62 -39.21 -9.52
CA GLY A 44 -26.09 -40.58 -9.31
C GLY A 44 -25.15 -41.67 -9.83
N THR A 45 -23.97 -41.30 -10.33
CA THR A 45 -22.91 -42.22 -10.76
C THR A 45 -22.23 -42.79 -9.54
N THR A 46 -22.78 -43.88 -9.03
CA THR A 46 -22.07 -44.76 -8.10
C THR A 46 -20.76 -45.18 -8.75
N LEU A 47 -19.68 -45.07 -7.98
CA LEU A 47 -18.36 -45.59 -8.33
C LEU A 47 -18.49 -47.07 -8.73
N THR A 48 -18.54 -47.37 -10.03
CA THR A 48 -18.29 -48.72 -10.50
C THR A 48 -16.79 -48.95 -10.39
N MET A 49 -16.41 -49.54 -9.25
CA MET A 49 -15.05 -50.00 -9.01
C MET A 49 -14.75 -51.14 -9.98
N ALA A 50 -14.20 -50.82 -11.15
CA ALA A 50 -13.50 -51.77 -12.00
C ALA A 50 -12.00 -51.45 -11.93
N GLN A 51 -11.26 -52.29 -11.20
CA GLN A 51 -9.79 -52.35 -11.19
C GLN A 51 -9.00 -51.18 -10.57
N GLY A 52 -9.45 -50.60 -9.46
CA GLY A 52 -8.56 -49.85 -8.55
C GLY A 52 -7.98 -48.53 -9.09
N VAL A 53 -8.48 -48.02 -10.21
CA VAL A 53 -8.13 -46.71 -10.77
C VAL A 53 -9.41 -45.91 -10.96
N PHE A 54 -9.48 -44.73 -10.34
CA PHE A 54 -10.62 -43.81 -10.47
C PHE A 54 -10.67 -43.25 -11.91
N TYR A 55 -11.50 -43.85 -12.76
CA TYR A 55 -11.90 -43.26 -14.04
C TYR A 55 -13.32 -42.71 -13.90
N SER A 56 -13.45 -41.44 -13.56
CA SER A 56 -14.68 -40.72 -13.92
C SER A 56 -14.55 -40.30 -15.38
N PRO A 57 -15.55 -40.54 -16.24
CA PRO A 57 -15.69 -39.82 -17.49
C PRO A 57 -16.17 -38.39 -17.14
N LEU A 58 -15.31 -37.63 -16.46
CA LEU A 58 -15.54 -36.20 -16.29
C LEU A 58 -15.41 -35.60 -17.68
N ASP A 59 -16.56 -35.35 -18.30
CA ASP A 59 -16.63 -34.62 -19.57
C ASP A 59 -15.80 -33.34 -19.39
N LEU A 60 -14.76 -33.18 -20.21
CA LEU A 60 -13.84 -32.04 -20.15
C LEU A 60 -14.60 -30.71 -20.12
N ARG A 61 -15.79 -30.69 -20.71
CA ARG A 61 -16.74 -29.58 -20.67
C ARG A 61 -17.22 -29.25 -19.25
N LEU A 62 -17.58 -30.25 -18.46
CA LEU A 62 -18.01 -30.08 -17.07
C LEU A 62 -16.86 -29.55 -16.20
N LEU A 63 -15.65 -30.08 -16.39
CA LEU A 63 -14.45 -29.59 -15.70
C LEU A 63 -14.17 -28.12 -16.05
N LEU A 64 -14.30 -27.75 -17.33
CA LEU A 64 -14.08 -26.39 -17.79
C LEU A 64 -15.13 -25.42 -17.24
N VAL A 65 -16.40 -25.82 -17.18
CA VAL A 65 -17.47 -25.03 -16.56
C VAL A 65 -17.19 -24.81 -15.07
N LEU A 66 -16.77 -25.84 -14.35
CA LEU A 66 -16.46 -25.76 -12.93
C LEU A 66 -15.26 -24.86 -12.64
N PHE A 67 -14.23 -24.94 -13.49
CA PHE A 67 -13.06 -24.07 -13.41
C PHE A 67 -13.44 -22.60 -13.62
N VAL A 68 -14.23 -22.30 -14.66
CA VAL A 68 -14.71 -20.94 -14.92
C VAL A 68 -15.57 -20.41 -13.77
N LEU A 69 -16.47 -21.25 -13.23
CA LEU A 69 -17.30 -20.90 -12.09
C LEU A 69 -16.46 -20.59 -10.84
N CYS A 70 -15.50 -21.46 -10.51
CA CYS A 70 -14.61 -21.26 -9.37
C CYS A 70 -13.75 -20.01 -9.52
N TYR A 71 -13.19 -19.77 -10.72
CA TYR A 71 -12.44 -18.56 -11.03
C TYR A 71 -13.31 -17.30 -10.88
N PHE A 72 -14.55 -17.34 -11.38
CA PHE A 72 -15.48 -16.21 -11.27
C PHE A 72 -15.84 -15.89 -9.82
N ILE A 73 -16.15 -16.91 -9.01
CA ILE A 73 -16.45 -16.76 -7.57
C ILE A 73 -15.22 -16.17 -6.85
N MET A 74 -14.03 -16.71 -7.08
CA MET A 74 -12.80 -16.19 -6.47
C MET A 74 -12.52 -14.76 -6.90
N SER A 75 -12.63 -14.46 -8.19
CA SER A 75 -12.46 -13.10 -8.72
C SER A 75 -13.43 -12.11 -8.09
N LEU A 76 -14.70 -12.51 -7.88
CA LEU A 76 -15.69 -11.67 -7.22
C LEU A 76 -15.37 -11.44 -5.74
N LEU A 77 -14.93 -12.49 -5.03
CA LEU A 77 -14.49 -12.38 -3.63
C LEU A 77 -13.26 -11.48 -3.49
N PHE A 78 -12.28 -11.62 -4.39
CA PHE A 78 -11.10 -10.75 -4.41
C PHE A 78 -11.44 -9.31 -4.76
N ARG A 79 -12.32 -9.07 -5.74
CA ARG A 79 -12.80 -7.72 -6.07
C ARG A 79 -13.50 -7.08 -4.88
N ARG A 80 -14.35 -7.84 -4.16
CA ARG A 80 -15.05 -7.35 -2.96
C ARG A 80 -14.14 -7.14 -1.75
N THR A 81 -13.04 -7.90 -1.65
CA THR A 81 -12.10 -7.80 -0.54
C THR A 81 -10.99 -6.75 -0.81
N GLY A 82 -10.61 -6.56 -2.08
CA GLY A 82 -9.64 -5.55 -2.52
C GLY A 82 -10.19 -4.12 -2.51
N GLN A 83 -11.52 -3.94 -2.50
CA GLN A 83 -12.17 -2.64 -2.32
C GLN A 83 -12.27 -2.18 -0.86
N ARG A 84 -11.89 -3.05 0.10
CA ARG A 84 -11.86 -2.72 1.53
C ARG A 84 -10.47 -2.32 2.05
N GLY A 85 -9.54 -2.07 1.13
CA GLY A 85 -8.44 -1.16 1.44
C GLY A 85 -9.02 0.24 1.42
N SER A 86 -9.71 0.64 2.50
CA SER A 86 -9.69 2.04 2.88
C SER A 86 -8.22 2.39 2.93
N ARG A 87 -7.73 3.01 1.87
CA ARG A 87 -6.57 3.88 1.89
C ARG A 87 -6.63 4.59 3.24
N GLU A 88 -5.78 4.18 4.18
CA GLU A 88 -5.99 4.47 5.60
C GLU A 88 -5.75 5.96 5.77
N MET A 89 -6.84 6.72 5.81
CA MET A 89 -6.79 8.14 6.08
C MET A 89 -6.60 8.28 7.57
N VAL A 90 -5.48 8.85 7.94
CA VAL A 90 -5.03 9.05 9.31
C VAL A 90 -5.01 10.54 9.58
N ARG A 91 -5.37 10.90 10.81
CA ARG A 91 -5.18 12.27 11.28
C ARG A 91 -3.71 12.46 11.65
N LEU A 92 -3.06 13.41 10.97
CA LEU A 92 -1.68 13.79 11.22
C LEU A 92 -1.63 15.11 11.97
N GLU A 93 -0.93 15.15 13.10
CA GLU A 93 -0.66 16.36 13.87
C GLU A 93 0.84 16.64 13.82
N LEU A 94 1.21 17.77 13.22
CA LEU A 94 2.58 18.22 13.03
C LEU A 94 2.86 19.41 13.93
N LEU A 95 3.96 19.37 14.67
CA LEU A 95 4.52 20.54 15.34
C LEU A 95 5.62 21.13 14.47
N PHE A 96 5.30 22.23 13.79
CA PHE A 96 6.16 22.90 12.83
C PHE A 96 6.35 24.37 13.20
N ASN A 97 7.60 24.83 13.36
CA ASN A 97 7.91 26.20 13.79
C ASN A 97 7.14 26.69 15.05
N GLY A 98 6.84 25.78 15.99
CA GLY A 98 6.04 26.09 17.18
C GLY A 98 4.52 26.16 16.95
N HIS A 99 4.06 25.99 15.70
CA HIS A 99 2.65 25.87 15.35
C HIS A 99 2.23 24.40 15.27
N SER A 100 1.06 24.09 15.82
CA SER A 100 0.45 22.78 15.69
C SER A 100 -0.48 22.78 14.47
N VAL A 101 -0.16 21.97 13.47
CA VAL A 101 -0.93 21.84 12.23
C VAL A 101 -1.56 20.47 12.19
N VAL A 102 -2.87 20.41 11.93
CA VAL A 102 -3.62 19.16 11.81
C VAL A 102 -4.03 18.98 10.37
N MET A 103 -3.77 17.82 9.78
CA MET A 103 -4.13 17.50 8.40
C MET A 103 -4.53 16.04 8.25
N THR A 104 -5.25 15.73 7.19
CA THR A 104 -5.55 14.35 6.83
C THR A 104 -4.43 13.81 5.96
N ALA A 105 -3.80 12.73 6.39
CA ALA A 105 -2.76 12.04 5.64
C ALA A 105 -3.29 10.71 5.11
N LEU A 106 -2.86 10.33 3.91
CA LEU A 106 -3.07 9.01 3.37
C LEU A 106 -1.87 8.12 3.69
N VAL A 107 -2.09 6.97 4.34
CA VAL A 107 -1.09 5.90 4.39
C VAL A 107 -1.01 5.24 3.02
N ASP A 108 0.07 5.53 2.30
CA ASP A 108 0.35 4.90 1.03
C ASP A 108 1.48 3.87 1.20
N SER A 109 1.12 2.59 1.12
CA SER A 109 2.11 1.50 1.13
C SER A 109 3.05 1.52 -0.07
N GLY A 110 2.70 2.22 -1.15
CA GLY A 110 3.58 2.44 -2.30
C GLY A 110 4.56 3.60 -2.10
N HIS A 111 4.35 4.44 -1.09
CA HIS A 111 5.21 5.57 -0.81
C HIS A 111 6.44 5.14 -0.01
N SER A 112 7.61 5.21 -0.65
CA SER A 112 8.89 4.73 -0.09
C SER A 112 9.91 5.85 0.11
N LEU A 113 9.46 7.11 0.19
CA LEU A 113 10.37 8.24 0.39
C LEU A 113 10.92 8.20 1.82
N THR A 114 12.24 8.09 1.92
CA THR A 114 12.95 8.10 3.20
C THR A 114 13.95 9.23 3.25
N ASP A 115 14.27 9.66 4.47
CA ASP A 115 15.32 10.64 4.70
C ASP A 115 16.68 10.03 4.32
N PRO A 116 17.42 10.57 3.35
CA PRO A 116 18.71 10.01 2.96
C PRO A 116 19.75 10.01 4.10
N VAL A 117 19.56 10.84 5.14
CA VAL A 117 20.50 10.93 6.27
C VAL A 117 20.13 9.96 7.39
N SER A 118 18.89 9.96 7.86
CA SER A 118 18.46 9.14 9.00
C SER A 118 17.76 7.83 8.62
N ASN A 119 17.46 7.62 7.33
CA ASN A 119 16.67 6.52 6.80
C ASN A 119 15.29 6.35 7.49
N ARG A 120 14.74 7.46 8.01
CA ARG A 120 13.40 7.51 8.62
C ARG A 120 12.35 7.88 7.55
N PRO A 121 11.09 7.49 7.74
CA PRO A 121 10.02 7.85 6.81
C PRO A 121 9.88 9.37 6.72
N VAL A 122 9.55 9.85 5.51
CA VAL A 122 9.28 11.26 5.23
C VAL A 122 7.79 11.44 5.01
N VAL A 123 7.21 12.45 5.65
CA VAL A 123 5.85 12.89 5.37
C VAL A 123 5.90 13.81 4.15
N VAL A 124 5.12 13.55 3.11
CA VAL A 124 4.94 14.50 2.01
C VAL A 124 3.65 15.26 2.23
N ALA A 125 3.73 16.55 2.49
CA ALA A 125 2.56 17.39 2.71
C ALA A 125 2.41 18.41 1.58
N GLU A 126 1.18 18.80 1.28
CA GLU A 126 0.89 19.82 0.29
C GLU A 126 1.48 21.16 0.71
N GLY A 127 2.33 21.74 -0.15
CA GLY A 127 3.04 22.96 0.17
C GLY A 127 2.12 24.17 0.36
N ALA A 128 1.01 24.24 -0.40
CA ALA A 128 0.00 25.28 -0.23
C ALA A 128 -0.64 25.26 1.17
N TYR A 129 -0.83 24.08 1.76
CA TYR A 129 -1.40 23.93 3.10
C TYR A 129 -0.43 24.36 4.20
N LEU A 130 0.87 24.14 3.99
CA LEU A 130 1.92 24.51 4.94
C LEU A 130 2.50 25.92 4.71
N ALA A 131 2.22 26.55 3.57
CA ALA A 131 2.67 27.91 3.20
C ALA A 131 2.44 28.96 4.32
N PRO A 132 1.31 28.98 5.05
CA PRO A 132 1.10 29.96 6.12
C PRO A 132 2.02 29.80 7.34
N TYR A 133 2.61 28.62 7.53
CA TYR A 133 3.48 28.29 8.67
C TYR A 133 4.98 28.35 8.32
N LEU A 134 5.28 28.64 7.06
CA LEU A 134 6.62 28.86 6.56
C LEU A 134 7.07 30.30 6.82
N PRO A 135 8.40 30.54 6.88
CA PRO A 135 8.92 31.91 6.88
C PRO A 135 8.40 32.71 5.67
N PRO A 136 8.22 34.03 5.82
CA PRO A 136 7.72 34.87 4.74
C PRO A 136 8.64 34.82 3.51
N GLY A 137 8.06 34.63 2.33
CA GLY A 137 8.79 34.67 1.05
C GLY A 137 9.50 33.37 0.67
N VAL A 138 9.13 32.22 1.23
CA VAL A 138 9.62 30.90 0.79
C VAL A 138 8.80 30.39 -0.41
N PRO A 139 9.38 30.28 -1.62
CA PRO A 139 8.67 29.78 -2.80
C PRO A 139 8.67 28.24 -2.83
N VAL A 140 7.56 27.60 -2.45
CA VAL A 140 7.45 26.13 -2.46
C VAL A 140 7.71 25.53 -3.86
N ASP A 141 7.28 26.21 -4.91
CA ASP A 141 7.40 25.77 -6.30
C ASP A 141 8.86 25.76 -6.80
N GLU A 142 9.74 26.50 -6.13
CA GLU A 142 11.15 26.61 -6.45
C GLU A 142 12.01 26.08 -5.30
N PRO A 143 12.15 24.75 -5.16
CA PRO A 143 12.71 24.11 -3.97
C PRO A 143 14.13 24.59 -3.64
N THR A 144 14.95 24.86 -4.66
CA THR A 144 16.33 25.37 -4.49
C THR A 144 16.38 26.76 -3.88
N GLN A 145 15.48 27.67 -4.29
CA GLN A 145 15.34 28.99 -3.67
C GLN A 145 14.70 28.87 -2.29
N ALA A 146 13.72 27.97 -2.14
CA ALA A 146 13.01 27.72 -0.90
C ALA A 146 13.95 27.34 0.24
N VAL A 147 14.90 26.42 0.00
CA VAL A 147 15.90 26.03 1.01
C VAL A 147 16.77 27.22 1.42
N ARG A 148 17.24 28.04 0.46
CA ARG A 148 18.06 29.21 0.77
C ARG A 148 17.31 30.20 1.65
N ARG A 149 16.05 30.51 1.30
CA ARG A 149 15.18 31.39 2.09
C ARG A 149 14.91 30.84 3.49
N CYS A 150 14.68 29.54 3.62
CA CYS A 150 14.54 28.90 4.93
C CYS A 150 15.82 29.03 5.76
N GLN A 151 17.00 28.85 5.16
CA GLN A 151 18.28 29.00 5.86
C GLN A 151 18.55 30.45 6.28
N GLU A 152 18.27 31.43 5.42
CA GLU A 152 18.33 32.87 5.73
C GLU A 152 17.40 33.25 6.88
N ALA A 153 16.20 32.66 6.92
CA ALA A 153 15.22 32.83 8.00
C ALA A 153 15.57 32.06 9.28
N GLY A 154 16.70 31.35 9.32
CA GLY A 154 17.17 30.61 10.50
C GLY A 154 16.51 29.24 10.72
N VAL A 155 15.78 28.70 9.74
CA VAL A 155 15.18 27.36 9.83
C VAL A 155 16.27 26.30 9.74
N ARG A 156 16.64 25.74 10.90
CA ARG A 156 17.67 24.70 10.99
C ARG A 156 17.18 23.38 10.39
N GLY A 157 18.05 22.71 9.64
CA GLY A 157 17.79 21.38 9.08
C GLY A 157 16.95 21.36 7.80
N ALA A 158 16.61 22.53 7.24
CA ALA A 158 16.02 22.65 5.91
C ALA A 158 16.96 22.08 4.84
N ARG A 159 16.44 21.15 4.02
CA ARG A 159 17.22 20.47 2.98
C ARG A 159 16.36 20.08 1.78
N LEU A 160 17.03 19.67 0.70
CA LEU A 160 16.37 19.08 -0.46
C LEU A 160 16.37 17.56 -0.35
N ILE A 161 15.23 16.95 -0.66
CA ILE A 161 15.11 15.50 -0.80
C ILE A 161 14.77 15.18 -2.26
N PRO A 162 15.52 14.26 -2.90
CA PRO A 162 15.17 13.78 -4.23
C PRO A 162 13.91 12.94 -4.16
N TYR A 163 12.97 13.20 -5.06
CA TYR A 163 11.76 12.40 -5.23
C TYR A 163 11.62 11.91 -6.67
N ARG A 164 10.82 10.86 -6.84
CA ARG A 164 10.44 10.32 -8.14
C ARG A 164 8.93 10.29 -8.25
N ALA A 165 8.42 10.77 -9.37
CA ALA A 165 7.01 10.73 -9.71
C ALA A 165 6.87 10.49 -11.22
N VAL A 166 5.71 9.98 -11.64
CA VAL A 166 5.42 9.79 -13.06
C VAL A 166 5.46 11.13 -13.77
N GLY A 167 6.21 11.21 -14.89
CA GLY A 167 6.39 12.46 -15.63
C GLY A 167 7.47 13.40 -15.09
N VAL A 168 8.13 13.06 -13.98
CA VAL A 168 9.24 13.84 -13.41
C VAL A 168 10.54 13.04 -13.54
N ALA A 169 11.46 13.51 -14.39
CA ALA A 169 12.74 12.84 -14.62
C ALA A 169 13.68 12.85 -13.39
N CYS A 170 13.76 14.00 -12.71
CA CYS A 170 14.48 14.17 -11.45
C CYS A 170 13.82 15.30 -10.67
N GLY A 171 13.14 14.97 -9.57
CA GLY A 171 12.43 15.94 -8.74
C GLY A 171 13.18 16.21 -7.44
N LEU A 172 13.14 17.46 -6.96
CA LEU A 172 13.60 17.84 -5.63
C LEU A 172 12.44 18.48 -4.87
N MET A 173 12.29 18.16 -3.60
CA MET A 173 11.33 18.80 -2.69
C MET A 173 12.07 19.48 -1.54
N LEU A 174 11.57 20.63 -1.12
CA LEU A 174 11.98 21.25 0.14
C LEU A 174 11.49 20.36 1.29
N ALA A 175 12.39 19.90 2.14
CA ALA A 175 12.06 19.14 3.34
C ALA A 175 12.53 19.86 4.60
N LEU A 176 11.62 19.95 5.56
CA LEU A 176 11.83 20.66 6.81
C LEU A 176 11.62 19.71 7.99
N PRO A 177 12.44 19.79 9.04
CA PRO A 177 12.25 18.96 10.22
C PRO A 177 11.02 19.44 11.00
N ALA A 178 10.05 18.54 11.20
CA ALA A 178 9.00 18.73 12.19
C ALA A 178 9.52 18.27 13.55
N GLN A 179 9.22 19.07 14.58
CA GLN A 179 9.67 18.81 15.95
C GLN A 179 9.00 17.56 16.51
N LYS A 180 7.73 17.37 16.15
CA LYS A 180 6.90 16.24 16.58
C LYS A 180 5.86 15.93 15.52
N VAL A 181 5.67 14.65 15.23
CA VAL A 181 4.64 14.15 14.34
C VAL A 181 3.81 13.12 15.10
N ARG A 182 2.50 13.28 15.12
CA ARG A 182 1.57 12.28 15.67
C ARG A 182 0.62 11.80 14.59
N MET A 183 0.39 10.50 14.56
CA MET A 183 -0.50 9.82 13.62
C MET A 183 -1.57 9.08 14.42
N ASP A 184 -2.84 9.48 14.29
CA ASP A 184 -3.97 8.97 15.10
C ASP A 184 -3.64 8.85 16.60
N GLY A 185 -3.01 9.90 17.13
CA GLY A 185 -2.61 10.00 18.53
C GLY A 185 -1.33 9.25 18.90
N ARG A 186 -0.78 8.38 18.05
CA ARG A 186 0.54 7.74 18.25
C ARG A 186 1.66 8.71 17.93
N ASP A 187 2.63 8.81 18.83
CA ASP A 187 3.79 9.67 18.65
C ASP A 187 4.83 9.00 17.75
N MET A 188 5.20 9.67 16.65
CA MET A 188 6.26 9.23 15.73
C MET A 188 7.59 9.97 15.99
N GLY A 189 7.60 10.92 16.92
CA GLY A 189 8.73 11.78 17.20
C GLY A 189 8.99 12.79 16.08
N GLY A 190 10.21 13.33 16.01
CA GLY A 190 10.61 14.23 14.94
C GLY A 190 10.79 13.48 13.62
N LEU A 191 10.12 13.93 12.57
CA LEU A 191 10.23 13.43 11.21
C LEU A 191 10.44 14.59 10.25
N LEU A 192 10.90 14.27 9.05
CA LEU A 192 10.92 15.24 7.96
C LEU A 192 9.56 15.38 7.31
N VAL A 193 9.24 16.61 6.97
CA VAL A 193 8.08 16.96 6.15
C VAL A 193 8.61 17.55 4.85
N ALA A 194 8.45 16.81 3.75
CA ALA A 194 8.69 17.28 2.40
C ALA A 194 7.46 18.02 1.89
N LEU A 195 7.68 19.18 1.27
CA LEU A 195 6.63 20.03 0.72
C LEU A 195 6.46 19.71 -0.75
N SER A 196 5.28 19.20 -1.11
CA SER A 196 4.89 19.00 -2.49
C SER A 196 4.54 20.33 -3.15
N PRO A 197 5.11 20.67 -4.32
CA PRO A 197 4.75 21.89 -5.05
C PRO A 197 3.34 21.81 -5.65
N THR A 198 2.86 20.60 -5.94
CA THR A 198 1.51 20.35 -6.45
C THR A 198 0.63 19.73 -5.37
N PRO A 199 -0.71 19.85 -5.48
CA PRO A 199 -1.64 19.11 -4.64
C PRO A 199 -1.32 17.62 -4.62
N VAL A 200 -1.42 16.99 -3.45
CA VAL A 200 -1.22 15.54 -3.31
C VAL A 200 -2.47 14.74 -3.66
N ASP A 201 -3.64 15.40 -3.67
CA ASP A 201 -4.92 14.83 -4.07
C ASP A 201 -5.75 15.83 -4.86
N ASP A 202 -6.23 15.44 -6.04
CA ASP A 202 -7.07 16.31 -6.88
C ASP A 202 -8.46 16.54 -6.27
N SER A 203 -8.91 15.65 -5.38
CA SER A 203 -10.23 15.73 -4.72
C SER A 203 -10.21 16.47 -3.38
N GLY A 204 -9.01 16.80 -2.85
CA GLY A 204 -8.82 17.45 -1.56
C GLY A 204 -9.16 16.57 -0.34
N SER A 205 -9.32 15.26 -0.52
CA SER A 205 -9.67 14.32 0.55
C SER A 205 -8.55 14.15 1.60
N TYR A 206 -7.30 14.36 1.19
CA TYR A 206 -6.11 14.35 2.05
C TYR A 206 -5.11 15.40 1.58
N GLN A 207 -4.33 15.95 2.51
CA GLN A 207 -3.32 16.99 2.27
C GLN A 207 -1.90 16.49 2.53
N ALA A 208 -1.74 15.22 2.94
CA ALA A 208 -0.44 14.60 3.13
C ALA A 208 -0.42 13.13 2.73
N LEU A 209 0.78 12.62 2.47
CA LEU A 209 1.11 11.23 2.22
C LEU A 209 2.15 10.79 3.26
N ILE A 210 1.97 9.60 3.80
CA ILE A 210 2.96 8.95 4.66
C ILE A 210 3.10 7.48 4.23
N GLY A 211 4.33 6.99 4.21
CA GLY A 211 4.64 5.61 3.86
C GLY A 211 5.88 5.11 4.59
N GLY A 212 6.15 3.81 4.49
CA GLY A 212 7.28 3.17 5.18
C GLY A 212 7.12 3.05 6.70
N ILE A 213 5.88 2.96 7.20
CA ILE A 213 5.51 2.73 8.60
C ILE A 213 5.19 1.26 8.91
#